data_AF-A0A660MBX7-F1
#
_entry.id   AF-A0A660MBX7-F1
#
_cell.length_a   1.000
_cell.length_b   1.000
_cell.length_c   1.000
_cell.angle_alpha   90.00
_cell.angle_beta   90.00
_cell.angle_gamma   90.00
#
_symmetry.space_group_name_H-M   'P 1'
#
loop_
_entity.id
_entity.type
_entity.pdbx_description
1 polymer ?
#
loop_
_entity_poly.entity_id
_entity_poly.type
_entity_poly.pdbx_seq_one_letter_code
_entity_poly.pdbx_strand_id
1 'polypeptide(L)'
;SPDNHGGLRLTAATLAAASKYPATAYKNPYKKNGVYQDDLEDFAAIYQALGIPPRGDSGQAWQRHPLSYLMEAADDICYLIVDIEDAYQIRQIEHRTAWELLADLAGDMADSDRLAAMESKSDQLAYLRAKAIGRLVHETVAVFQESEAALLAGARDAPLLKTIPSIDKLAALRAYAEKYIYISRPVVEVQIAGHRVLTGLMQTYCQAIANTHGRDHHARADQMILALLP
;
A
#
# COMPACT_ATOMS: atom_id res chain seq x y z
N SER A 1 9.06 -20.36 -9.53
CA SER A 1 9.88 -21.48 -10.00
C SER A 1 8.93 -22.53 -10.55
N PRO A 2 9.10 -23.00 -11.79
CA PRO A 2 8.30 -24.09 -12.34
C PRO A 2 8.31 -25.34 -11.44
N ASP A 3 9.35 -25.52 -10.62
CA ASP A 3 9.46 -26.63 -9.67
C ASP A 3 8.74 -26.41 -8.33
N ASN A 4 8.15 -25.23 -8.10
CA ASN A 4 7.45 -24.91 -6.86
C ASN A 4 6.05 -24.31 -7.13
N HIS A 5 5.15 -25.16 -7.64
CA HIS A 5 3.73 -24.83 -7.75
C HIS A 5 3.16 -24.34 -6.41
N GLY A 6 2.46 -23.21 -6.45
CA GLY A 6 1.88 -22.53 -5.29
C GLY A 6 2.85 -21.64 -4.49
N GLY A 7 4.10 -21.51 -4.91
CA GLY A 7 5.06 -20.56 -4.33
C GLY A 7 5.27 -20.74 -2.82
N LEU A 8 4.89 -19.74 -2.03
CA LEU A 8 5.01 -19.76 -0.56
C LEU A 8 3.99 -20.67 0.14
N ARG A 9 2.94 -21.11 -0.55
CA ARG A 9 1.89 -22.02 -0.02
C ARG A 9 1.31 -21.57 1.33
N LEU A 10 1.03 -20.27 1.43
CA LEU A 10 0.38 -19.68 2.61
C LEU A 10 -1.08 -20.12 2.73
N THR A 11 -1.68 -19.89 3.89
CA THR A 11 -3.11 -20.17 4.08
C THR A 11 -3.97 -19.27 3.19
N ALA A 12 -5.13 -19.77 2.75
CA ALA A 12 -6.07 -19.00 1.94
C ALA A 12 -6.46 -17.68 2.61
N ALA A 13 -6.69 -17.70 3.94
CA ALA A 13 -7.04 -16.50 4.70
C ALA A 13 -5.93 -15.44 4.67
N THR A 14 -4.66 -15.85 4.80
CA THR A 14 -3.51 -14.94 4.67
C THR A 14 -3.46 -14.29 3.28
N LEU A 15 -3.61 -15.08 2.22
CA LEU A 15 -3.56 -14.59 0.84
C LEU A 15 -4.73 -13.64 0.54
N ALA A 16 -5.94 -13.98 0.96
CA ALA A 16 -7.11 -13.14 0.75
C ALA A 16 -7.06 -11.84 1.58
N ALA A 17 -6.56 -11.90 2.82
CA ALA A 17 -6.34 -10.70 3.64
C ALA A 17 -5.28 -9.77 3.03
N ALA A 18 -4.26 -10.30 2.37
CA ALA A 18 -3.26 -9.51 1.65
C ALA A 18 -3.79 -8.88 0.35
N SER A 19 -4.90 -9.40 -0.19
CA SER A 19 -5.46 -8.93 -1.46
C SER A 19 -6.38 -7.73 -1.26
N LYS A 20 -5.82 -6.52 -1.35
CA LYS A 20 -6.56 -5.25 -1.27
C LYS A 20 -7.60 -5.09 -2.38
N TYR A 21 -7.27 -5.53 -3.60
CA TYR A 21 -8.13 -5.45 -4.77
C TYR A 21 -8.18 -6.81 -5.48
N PRO A 22 -9.05 -7.73 -5.04
CA PRO A 22 -9.12 -9.08 -5.61
C PRO A 22 -9.91 -9.06 -6.92
N ALA A 23 -9.33 -8.44 -7.95
CA ALA A 23 -9.87 -8.38 -9.29
C ALA A 23 -8.77 -8.27 -10.34
N THR A 24 -9.04 -8.84 -11.51
CA THR A 24 -8.25 -8.57 -12.73
C THR A 24 -8.62 -7.20 -13.30
N ALA A 25 -7.94 -6.79 -14.37
CA ALA A 25 -8.28 -5.56 -15.09
C ALA A 25 -9.61 -5.67 -15.88
N TYR A 26 -10.09 -6.88 -16.17
CA TYR A 26 -11.27 -7.08 -17.00
C TYR A 26 -12.58 -6.77 -16.25
N LYS A 27 -13.28 -5.72 -16.68
CA LYS A 27 -14.54 -5.24 -16.06
C LYS A 27 -14.42 -5.09 -14.53
N ASN A 28 -13.30 -4.51 -14.09
CA ASN A 28 -12.93 -4.40 -12.69
C ASN A 28 -13.88 -3.47 -11.90
N PRO A 29 -14.54 -3.93 -10.81
CA PRO A 29 -15.38 -3.09 -9.96
C PRO A 29 -14.59 -2.21 -8.97
N TYR A 30 -13.27 -2.40 -8.84
CA TYR A 30 -12.40 -1.66 -7.94
C TYR A 30 -11.58 -0.59 -8.65
N LYS A 31 -10.98 0.32 -7.86
CA LYS A 31 -10.10 1.40 -8.36
C LYS A 31 -8.83 0.88 -9.04
N LYS A 32 -8.33 -0.29 -8.62
CA LYS A 32 -7.10 -0.92 -9.14
C LYS A 32 -7.33 -2.43 -9.29
N ASN A 33 -6.54 -3.08 -10.12
CA ASN A 33 -6.45 -4.54 -10.18
C ASN A 33 -5.32 -5.04 -9.28
N GLY A 34 -5.54 -6.16 -8.60
CA GLY A 34 -4.55 -6.84 -7.77
C GLY A 34 -4.33 -8.30 -8.15
N VAL A 35 -4.95 -8.74 -9.25
CA VAL A 35 -4.88 -10.11 -9.78
C VAL A 35 -4.47 -10.04 -11.25
N TYR A 36 -3.50 -10.87 -11.66
CA TYR A 36 -3.17 -11.04 -13.07
C TYR A 36 -4.06 -12.10 -13.71
N GLN A 37 -4.16 -12.08 -15.04
CA GLN A 37 -4.96 -13.06 -15.77
C GLN A 37 -4.47 -14.49 -15.54
N ASP A 38 -3.16 -14.66 -15.40
CA ASP A 38 -2.50 -15.95 -15.19
C ASP A 38 -2.76 -16.51 -13.79
N ASP A 39 -3.10 -15.67 -12.80
CA ASP A 39 -3.37 -16.08 -11.42
C ASP A 39 -4.86 -16.35 -11.15
N LEU A 40 -5.72 -16.30 -12.18
CA LEU A 40 -7.17 -16.33 -12.00
C LEU A 40 -7.67 -17.63 -11.34
N GLU A 41 -7.11 -18.77 -11.74
CA GLU A 41 -7.49 -20.08 -11.20
C GLU A 41 -7.11 -20.20 -9.72
N ASP A 42 -5.91 -19.74 -9.36
CA ASP A 42 -5.43 -19.74 -7.97
C ASP A 42 -6.30 -18.85 -7.09
N PHE A 43 -6.63 -17.64 -7.56
CA PHE A 43 -7.54 -16.75 -6.84
C PHE A 43 -8.95 -17.34 -6.71
N ALA A 44 -9.49 -17.95 -7.77
CA ALA A 44 -10.79 -18.60 -7.71
C ALA A 44 -10.81 -19.71 -6.64
N ALA A 45 -9.76 -20.54 -6.56
CA ALA A 45 -9.63 -21.58 -5.56
C ALA A 45 -9.52 -21.02 -4.14
N ILE A 46 -8.73 -19.97 -3.92
CA ILE A 46 -8.59 -19.31 -2.61
C ILE A 46 -9.94 -18.76 -2.13
N TYR A 47 -10.63 -17.99 -2.98
CA TYR A 47 -11.88 -17.35 -2.60
C TYR A 47 -13.03 -18.35 -2.45
N GLN A 48 -13.03 -19.43 -3.24
CA GLN A 48 -13.94 -20.55 -3.05
C GLN A 48 -13.72 -21.25 -1.71
N ALA A 49 -12.48 -21.53 -1.33
CA ALA A 49 -12.15 -22.18 -0.05
C ALA A 49 -12.58 -21.35 1.16
N LEU A 50 -12.63 -20.02 1.02
CA LEU A 50 -13.08 -19.09 2.05
C LEU A 50 -14.60 -18.81 2.00
N GLY A 51 -15.31 -19.31 0.98
CA GLY A 51 -16.73 -19.01 0.78
C GLY A 51 -17.02 -17.54 0.45
N ILE A 52 -16.04 -16.80 -0.06
CA ILE A 52 -16.20 -15.38 -0.41
C ILE A 52 -16.73 -15.28 -1.85
N PRO A 53 -17.89 -14.64 -2.08
CA PRO A 53 -18.52 -14.66 -3.38
C PRO A 53 -17.80 -13.76 -4.41
N PRO A 54 -17.99 -14.05 -5.71
CA PRO A 54 -17.61 -13.12 -6.77
C PRO A 54 -18.27 -11.76 -6.62
N ARG A 55 -17.69 -10.75 -7.25
CA ARG A 55 -18.19 -9.37 -7.25
C ARG A 55 -18.32 -8.84 -8.67
N GLY A 56 -19.50 -8.33 -9.00
CA GLY A 56 -19.82 -7.86 -10.36
C GLY A 56 -19.96 -9.02 -11.35
N ASP A 57 -20.00 -8.68 -12.64
CA ASP A 57 -20.45 -9.62 -13.69
C ASP A 57 -19.30 -10.29 -14.45
N SER A 58 -18.05 -9.99 -14.10
CA SER A 58 -16.88 -10.46 -14.87
C SER A 58 -16.52 -11.91 -14.57
N GLY A 59 -16.89 -12.42 -13.39
CA GLY A 59 -16.37 -13.68 -12.86
C GLY A 59 -14.88 -13.64 -12.52
N GLN A 60 -14.24 -12.45 -12.58
CA GLN A 60 -12.80 -12.23 -12.36
C GLN A 60 -12.54 -11.21 -11.25
N ALA A 61 -13.49 -11.07 -10.34
CA ALA A 61 -13.41 -10.22 -9.18
C ALA A 61 -14.18 -10.87 -8.04
N TRP A 62 -13.72 -10.63 -6.81
CA TRP A 62 -14.33 -11.16 -5.58
C TRP A 62 -14.58 -10.03 -4.59
N GLN A 63 -15.44 -10.28 -3.60
CA GLN A 63 -15.53 -9.38 -2.45
C GLN A 63 -14.21 -9.37 -1.67
N ARG A 64 -13.88 -8.27 -1.02
CA ARG A 64 -12.66 -8.18 -0.20
C ARG A 64 -12.79 -9.05 1.05
N HIS A 65 -11.72 -9.73 1.44
CA HIS A 65 -11.63 -10.32 2.77
C HIS A 65 -11.70 -9.22 3.84
N PRO A 66 -12.50 -9.35 4.93
CA PRO A 66 -12.64 -8.30 5.95
C PRO A 66 -11.30 -7.82 6.53
N LEU A 67 -10.37 -8.74 6.81
CA LEU A 67 -9.03 -8.38 7.32
C LEU A 67 -8.17 -7.57 6.33
N SER A 68 -8.50 -7.54 5.03
CA SER A 68 -7.81 -6.67 4.08
C SER A 68 -8.05 -5.17 4.36
N TYR A 69 -9.13 -4.83 5.06
CA TYR A 69 -9.41 -3.45 5.47
C TYR A 69 -8.53 -3.03 6.65
N LEU A 70 -8.22 -3.96 7.56
CA LEU A 70 -7.26 -3.72 8.64
C LEU A 70 -5.83 -3.63 8.09
N MET A 71 -5.47 -4.49 7.14
CA MET A 71 -4.18 -4.40 6.43
C MET A 71 -4.04 -3.04 5.72
N GLU A 72 -5.06 -2.63 4.97
CA GLU A 72 -5.09 -1.31 4.31
C GLU A 72 -4.95 -0.15 5.32
N ALA A 73 -5.69 -0.20 6.43
CA ALA A 73 -5.60 0.84 7.44
C ALA A 73 -4.23 0.89 8.13
N ALA A 74 -3.63 -0.26 8.42
CA ALA A 74 -2.29 -0.34 9.00
C ALA A 74 -1.23 0.26 8.05
N ASP A 75 -1.32 -0.04 6.76
CA ASP A 75 -0.45 0.50 5.71
C ASP A 75 -0.54 2.04 5.66
N ASP A 76 -1.76 2.57 5.57
CA ASP A 76 -2.01 4.01 5.51
C ASP A 76 -1.56 4.74 6.80
N ILE A 77 -1.77 4.16 7.99
CA ILE A 77 -1.32 4.72 9.27
C ILE A 77 0.21 4.80 9.33
N CYS A 78 0.89 3.71 8.99
CA CYS A 78 2.33 3.62 9.04
C CYS A 78 2.98 4.64 8.12
N TYR A 79 2.60 4.67 6.84
CA TYR A 79 3.21 5.58 5.88
C TYR A 79 2.97 7.04 6.25
N LEU A 80 1.73 7.43 6.57
CA LEU A 80 1.44 8.84 6.87
C LEU A 80 2.23 9.35 8.07
N ILE A 81 2.30 8.59 9.17
CA ILE A 81 2.94 9.08 10.40
C ILE A 81 4.46 8.98 10.32
N VAL A 82 4.99 7.86 9.82
CA VAL A 82 6.45 7.62 9.78
C VAL A 82 7.13 8.59 8.82
N ASP A 83 6.49 8.94 7.69
CA ASP A 83 7.05 9.89 6.73
C ASP A 83 7.34 11.27 7.35
N ILE A 84 6.57 11.70 8.36
CA ILE A 84 6.81 12.98 9.06
C ILE A 84 8.09 12.93 9.89
N GLU A 85 8.30 11.83 10.63
CA GLU A 85 9.51 11.66 11.43
C GLU A 85 10.74 11.50 10.53
N ASP A 86 10.64 10.69 9.48
CA ASP A 86 11.72 10.48 8.52
C ASP A 86 12.11 11.78 7.83
N ALA A 87 11.12 12.59 7.42
CA ALA A 87 11.37 13.93 6.86
C ALA A 87 12.11 14.84 7.84
N TYR A 88 11.85 14.73 9.15
CA TYR A 88 12.62 15.45 10.16
C TYR A 88 14.06 14.91 10.27
N GLN A 89 14.25 13.59 10.31
CA GLN A 89 15.58 12.96 10.44
C GLN A 89 16.52 13.36 9.30
N ILE A 90 15.99 13.45 8.06
CA ILE A 90 16.76 13.89 6.90
C ILE A 90 16.80 15.42 6.73
N ARG A 91 16.34 16.18 7.74
CA ARG A 91 16.32 17.65 7.79
C ARG A 91 15.53 18.31 6.65
N GLN A 92 14.53 17.62 6.15
CA GLN A 92 13.62 18.15 5.14
C GLN A 92 12.56 19.07 5.75
N ILE A 93 12.20 18.83 7.01
CA ILE A 93 11.27 19.67 7.76
C ILE A 93 11.86 20.01 9.14
N GLU A 94 11.45 21.16 9.67
CA GLU A 94 11.87 21.62 11.00
C GLU A 94 11.17 20.82 12.10
N HIS A 95 11.86 20.66 13.23
CA HIS A 95 11.31 19.98 14.42
C HIS A 95 9.95 20.52 14.82
N ARG A 96 9.79 21.86 14.83
CA ARG A 96 8.55 22.51 15.24
C ARG A 96 7.37 22.04 14.39
N THR A 97 7.56 21.93 13.07
CA THR A 97 6.49 21.52 12.16
C THR A 97 6.13 20.05 12.35
N ALA A 98 7.14 19.17 12.46
CA ALA A 98 6.92 17.76 12.77
C ALA A 98 6.17 17.59 14.10
N TRP A 99 6.58 18.37 15.11
CA TRP A 99 5.94 18.38 16.43
C TRP A 99 4.49 18.82 16.35
N GLU A 100 4.18 19.95 15.69
CA GLU A 100 2.81 20.48 15.59
C GLU A 100 1.87 19.47 14.88
N LEU A 101 2.33 18.84 13.81
CA LEU A 101 1.56 17.83 13.07
C LEU A 101 1.27 16.58 13.91
N LEU A 102 2.30 16.03 14.58
CA LEU A 102 2.15 14.82 15.39
C LEU A 102 1.42 15.09 16.70
N ALA A 103 1.60 16.26 17.31
CA ALA A 103 0.92 16.67 18.54
C ALA A 103 -0.57 16.90 18.30
N ASP A 104 -0.96 17.54 17.20
CA ASP A 104 -2.38 17.68 16.85
C ASP A 104 -3.03 16.30 16.67
N LEU A 105 -2.36 15.39 15.96
CA LEU A 105 -2.87 14.04 15.75
C LEU A 105 -2.93 13.22 17.05
N ALA A 106 -1.91 13.28 17.90
CA ALA A 106 -1.90 12.58 19.19
C ALA A 106 -2.98 13.11 20.14
N GLY A 107 -3.15 14.44 20.21
CA GLY A 107 -4.12 15.09 21.07
C GLY A 107 -3.96 14.72 22.54
N ASP A 108 -5.07 14.39 23.19
CA ASP A 108 -5.15 13.98 24.61
C ASP A 108 -4.41 12.67 24.95
N MET A 109 -3.97 11.88 23.96
CA MET A 109 -3.19 10.68 24.19
C MET A 109 -1.75 11.01 24.63
N ALA A 110 -1.31 12.23 24.36
CA ALA A 110 -0.01 12.75 24.73
C ALA A 110 -0.05 13.42 26.12
N ASP A 111 0.89 13.01 26.97
CA ASP A 111 1.12 13.62 28.28
C ASP A 111 2.07 14.81 28.09
N SER A 112 1.56 16.01 28.40
CA SER A 112 2.28 17.26 28.21
C SER A 112 3.45 17.42 29.19
N ASP A 113 3.32 16.93 30.43
CA ASP A 113 4.39 17.00 31.43
C ASP A 113 5.53 16.07 31.03
N ARG A 114 5.18 14.86 30.56
CA ARG A 114 6.17 13.91 30.03
C ARG A 114 6.90 14.47 28.80
N LEU A 115 6.19 15.15 27.90
CA LEU A 115 6.80 15.80 26.73
C LEU A 115 7.74 16.93 27.13
N ALA A 116 7.33 17.77 28.08
CA ALA A 116 8.16 18.88 28.57
C ALA A 116 9.44 18.41 29.28
N ALA A 117 9.40 17.23 29.90
CA ALA A 117 10.56 16.61 30.54
C ALA A 117 11.57 15.98 29.56
N MET A 118 11.22 15.81 28.27
CA MET A 118 12.12 15.23 27.27
C MET A 118 13.05 16.30 26.70
N GLU A 119 14.37 16.09 26.82
CA GLU A 119 15.38 16.97 26.21
C GLU A 119 15.59 16.70 24.71
N SER A 120 15.47 15.44 24.30
CA SER A 120 15.67 15.02 22.92
C SER A 120 14.45 15.35 22.05
N LYS A 121 14.66 16.21 21.06
CA LYS A 121 13.69 16.49 19.99
C LYS A 121 13.25 15.22 19.24
N SER A 122 14.19 14.29 19.00
CA SER A 122 13.87 13.03 18.36
C SER A 122 12.95 12.16 19.24
N ASP A 123 13.18 12.16 20.56
CA ASP A 123 12.39 11.36 21.49
C ASP A 123 10.98 11.95 21.66
N GLN A 124 10.86 13.29 21.63
CA GLN A 124 9.57 13.97 21.59
C GLN A 124 8.75 13.52 20.38
N LEU A 125 9.32 13.53 19.18
CA LEU A 125 8.63 13.08 17.97
C LEU A 125 8.31 11.58 18.00
N ALA A 126 9.24 10.73 18.46
CA ALA A 126 9.00 9.31 18.59
C ALA A 126 7.86 8.99 19.58
N TYR A 127 7.77 9.74 20.68
CA TYR A 127 6.67 9.65 21.64
C TYR A 127 5.34 10.09 21.03
N LEU A 128 5.30 11.27 20.39
CA LEU A 128 4.10 11.77 19.71
C LEU A 128 3.61 10.80 18.63
N ARG A 129 4.53 10.25 17.82
CA ARG A 129 4.24 9.19 16.84
C ARG A 129 3.55 8.00 17.51
N ALA A 130 4.09 7.49 18.61
CA ALA A 130 3.50 6.34 19.30
C ALA A 130 2.08 6.65 19.79
N LYS A 131 1.83 7.87 20.26
CA LYS A 131 0.49 8.31 20.70
C LYS A 131 -0.48 8.51 19.54
N ALA A 132 -0.02 9.12 18.45
CA ALA A 132 -0.80 9.27 17.22
C ALA A 132 -1.18 7.90 16.63
N ILE A 133 -0.23 6.97 16.50
CA ILE A 133 -0.51 5.60 16.04
C ILE A 133 -1.51 4.93 16.97
N GLY A 134 -1.32 5.00 18.30
CA GLY A 134 -2.23 4.41 19.27
C GLY A 134 -3.67 4.92 19.14
N ARG A 135 -3.84 6.24 18.95
CA ARG A 135 -5.15 6.85 18.68
C ARG A 135 -5.77 6.30 17.41
N LEU A 136 -5.05 6.32 16.29
CA LEU A 136 -5.56 5.84 15.01
C LEU A 136 -5.91 4.36 15.02
N VAL A 137 -5.13 3.53 15.73
CA VAL A 137 -5.42 2.12 15.93
C VAL A 137 -6.75 1.95 16.68
N HIS A 138 -6.94 2.64 17.80
CA HIS A 138 -8.20 2.57 18.55
C HIS A 138 -9.40 3.01 17.72
N GLU A 139 -9.29 4.14 17.01
CA GLU A 139 -10.35 4.65 16.15
C GLU A 139 -10.65 3.69 14.98
N THR A 140 -9.61 3.11 14.38
CA THR A 140 -9.76 2.13 13.28
C THR A 140 -10.45 0.86 13.75
N VAL A 141 -10.08 0.34 14.93
CA VAL A 141 -10.69 -0.87 15.51
C VAL A 141 -12.17 -0.63 15.80
N ALA A 142 -12.53 0.53 16.36
CA ALA A 142 -13.92 0.89 16.59
C ALA A 142 -14.73 0.89 15.29
N VAL A 143 -14.23 1.58 14.24
CA VAL A 143 -14.88 1.60 12.92
C VAL A 143 -14.98 0.21 12.30
N PHE A 144 -13.97 -0.64 12.47
CA PHE A 144 -13.98 -2.01 11.97
C PHE A 144 -15.09 -2.85 12.64
N GLN A 145 -15.20 -2.77 13.96
CA GLN A 145 -16.23 -3.46 14.74
C GLN A 145 -17.63 -2.97 14.38
N GLU A 146 -17.83 -1.64 14.28
CA GLU A 146 -19.10 -1.05 13.85
C GLU A 146 -19.48 -1.45 12.41
N SER A 147 -18.49 -1.74 11.58
CA SER A 147 -18.69 -2.14 10.17
C SER A 147 -18.80 -3.65 9.96
N GLU A 148 -18.76 -4.48 11.00
CA GLU A 148 -18.62 -5.94 10.88
C GLU A 148 -19.66 -6.55 9.92
N ALA A 149 -20.95 -6.25 10.14
CA ALA A 149 -22.03 -6.78 9.30
C ALA A 149 -21.89 -6.34 7.84
N ALA A 150 -21.52 -5.09 7.58
CA ALA A 150 -21.32 -4.57 6.23
C ALA A 150 -20.09 -5.16 5.54
N LEU A 151 -19.02 -5.42 6.29
CA LEU A 151 -17.79 -6.06 5.79
C LEU A 151 -18.06 -7.53 5.42
N LEU A 152 -18.76 -8.27 6.28
CA LEU A 152 -19.14 -9.66 6.05
C LEU A 152 -20.12 -9.82 4.87
N ALA A 153 -21.00 -8.83 4.66
CA ALA A 153 -21.89 -8.79 3.51
C ALA A 153 -21.21 -8.29 2.22
N GLY A 154 -19.95 -7.83 2.28
CA GLY A 154 -19.24 -7.21 1.17
C GLY A 154 -19.82 -5.88 0.70
N ALA A 155 -20.60 -5.21 1.55
CA ALA A 155 -21.31 -3.97 1.23
C ALA A 155 -20.48 -2.70 1.47
N ARG A 156 -19.34 -2.81 2.18
CA ARG A 156 -18.45 -1.66 2.45
C ARG A 156 -17.36 -1.57 1.40
N ASP A 157 -17.28 -0.45 0.68
CA ASP A 157 -16.17 -0.19 -0.25
C ASP A 157 -15.14 0.81 0.27
N ALA A 158 -15.54 1.65 1.21
CA ALA A 158 -14.68 2.70 1.75
C ALA A 158 -13.60 2.11 2.70
N PRO A 159 -12.35 2.61 2.62
CA PRO A 159 -11.33 2.34 3.63
C PRO A 159 -11.82 2.67 5.05
N LEU A 160 -11.27 2.02 6.08
CA LEU A 160 -11.67 2.27 7.48
C LEU A 160 -11.36 3.70 7.90
N LEU A 161 -10.16 4.18 7.55
CA LEU A 161 -9.71 5.52 7.93
C LEU A 161 -10.60 6.66 7.41
N LYS A 162 -11.43 6.43 6.38
CA LYS A 162 -12.34 7.48 5.87
C LYS A 162 -13.41 7.92 6.88
N THR A 163 -13.70 7.10 7.87
CA THR A 163 -14.80 7.34 8.82
C THR A 163 -14.31 7.41 10.27
N ILE A 164 -13.00 7.51 10.51
CA ILE A 164 -12.47 7.69 11.86
C ILE A 164 -12.65 9.15 12.32
N PRO A 165 -12.74 9.41 13.63
CA PRO A 165 -12.79 10.77 14.18
C PRO A 165 -11.63 11.68 13.74
N SER A 166 -10.41 11.14 13.62
CA SER A 166 -9.21 11.92 13.27
C SER A 166 -9.00 12.13 11.76
N ILE A 167 -10.01 11.91 10.89
CA ILE A 167 -9.87 11.99 9.43
C ILE A 167 -9.38 13.36 8.96
N ASP A 168 -9.87 14.46 9.52
CA ASP A 168 -9.46 15.81 9.10
C ASP A 168 -8.00 16.10 9.45
N LYS A 169 -7.53 15.58 10.59
CA LYS A 169 -6.13 15.68 11.02
C LYS A 169 -5.21 14.87 10.11
N LEU A 170 -5.63 13.66 9.74
CA LEU A 170 -4.93 12.85 8.75
C LEU A 170 -4.88 13.52 7.38
N ALA A 171 -5.97 14.17 6.96
CA ALA A 171 -6.02 14.90 5.69
C ALA A 171 -5.05 16.09 5.69
N ALA A 172 -4.96 16.83 6.80
CA ALA A 172 -4.00 17.93 6.96
C ALA A 172 -2.55 17.43 6.89
N LEU A 173 -2.25 16.33 7.58
CA LEU A 173 -0.94 15.69 7.56
C LEU A 173 -0.57 15.23 6.13
N ARG A 174 -1.49 14.54 5.44
CA ARG A 174 -1.31 14.11 4.05
C ARG A 174 -1.05 15.29 3.12
N ALA A 175 -1.84 16.37 3.24
CA ALA A 175 -1.67 17.56 2.42
C ALA A 175 -0.30 18.23 2.65
N TYR A 176 0.19 18.22 3.89
CA TYR A 176 1.53 18.69 4.21
C TYR A 176 2.61 17.80 3.57
N ALA A 177 2.48 16.47 3.70
CA ALA A 177 3.42 15.52 3.12
C ALA A 177 3.49 15.61 1.59
N GLU A 178 2.34 15.72 0.92
CA GLU A 178 2.28 15.91 -0.54
C GLU A 178 2.96 17.21 -0.98
N LYS A 179 2.80 18.28 -0.22
CA LYS A 179 3.33 19.60 -0.57
C LYS A 179 4.81 19.77 -0.26
N TYR A 180 5.32 19.14 0.79
CA TYR A 180 6.67 19.42 1.30
C TYR A 180 7.57 18.20 1.39
N ILE A 181 7.00 16.99 1.47
CA ILE A 181 7.75 15.74 1.66
C ILE A 181 7.97 15.01 0.34
N TYR A 182 6.90 14.67 -0.37
CA TYR A 182 6.95 13.76 -1.53
C TYR A 182 7.51 14.38 -2.81
N ILE A 183 7.56 15.71 -2.89
CA ILE A 183 8.05 16.45 -4.06
C ILE A 183 9.43 17.07 -3.85
N SER A 184 10.16 16.65 -2.81
CA SER A 184 11.50 17.18 -2.60
C SER A 184 12.47 16.74 -3.68
N ARG A 185 13.48 17.58 -3.89
CA ARG A 185 14.49 17.35 -4.92
C ARG A 185 15.13 15.95 -4.85
N PRO A 186 15.57 15.42 -3.67
CA PRO A 186 16.14 14.08 -3.61
C PRO A 186 15.15 12.99 -4.05
N VAL A 187 13.88 13.11 -3.67
CA VAL A 187 12.83 12.15 -4.07
C VAL A 187 12.62 12.18 -5.58
N VAL A 188 12.50 13.36 -6.17
CA VAL A 188 12.28 13.54 -7.61
C VAL A 188 13.48 13.07 -8.43
N GLU A 189 14.72 13.34 -7.98
CA GLU A 189 15.94 12.88 -8.65
C GLU A 189 16.02 11.34 -8.72
N VAL A 190 15.69 10.66 -7.61
CA VAL A 190 15.61 9.19 -7.56
C VAL A 190 14.51 8.67 -8.49
N GLN A 191 13.34 9.31 -8.51
CA GLN A 191 12.24 8.92 -9.40
C GLN A 191 12.61 9.05 -10.88
N ILE A 192 13.29 10.13 -11.29
CA ILE A 192 13.74 10.33 -12.67
C ILE A 192 14.77 9.27 -13.07
N ALA A 193 15.74 8.99 -12.20
CA ALA A 193 16.74 7.95 -12.45
C ALA A 193 16.07 6.58 -12.61
N GLY A 194 15.17 6.22 -11.68
CA GLY A 194 14.40 4.99 -11.75
C GLY A 194 13.57 4.89 -13.03
N HIS A 195 12.86 5.95 -13.41
CA HIS A 195 12.07 5.99 -14.64
C HIS A 195 12.92 5.76 -15.88
N ARG A 196 14.11 6.38 -15.97
CA ARG A 196 15.03 6.20 -17.10
C ARG A 196 15.56 4.77 -17.17
N VAL A 197 15.94 4.18 -16.05
CA VAL A 197 16.45 2.81 -15.97
C VAL A 197 15.36 1.81 -16.38
N LEU A 198 14.17 1.91 -15.77
CA LEU A 198 13.06 1.00 -16.07
C LEU A 198 12.61 1.11 -17.52
N THR A 199 12.47 2.32 -18.05
CA THR A 199 12.10 2.54 -19.46
C THR A 199 13.14 1.96 -20.41
N GLY A 200 14.43 2.17 -20.14
CA GLY A 200 15.51 1.63 -20.98
C GLY A 200 15.55 0.10 -20.98
N LEU A 201 15.37 -0.53 -19.81
CA LEU A 201 15.30 -1.98 -19.68
C LEU A 201 14.07 -2.53 -20.42
N MET A 202 12.89 -1.96 -20.16
CA MET A 202 11.64 -2.36 -20.82
C MET A 202 11.74 -2.25 -22.34
N GLN A 203 12.27 -1.14 -22.86
CA GLN A 203 12.44 -0.96 -24.30
C GLN A 203 13.38 -2.00 -24.88
N THR A 204 14.49 -2.31 -24.20
CA THR A 204 15.46 -3.33 -24.65
C THR A 204 14.81 -4.71 -24.76
N TYR A 205 14.12 -5.18 -23.71
CA TYR A 205 13.49 -6.50 -23.73
C TYR A 205 12.26 -6.57 -24.64
N CYS A 206 11.38 -5.55 -24.61
CA CYS A 206 10.20 -5.53 -25.46
C CYS A 206 10.57 -5.48 -26.94
N GLN A 207 11.62 -4.74 -27.31
CA GLN A 207 12.10 -4.71 -28.69
C GLN A 207 12.67 -6.07 -29.12
N ALA A 208 13.46 -6.73 -28.26
CA ALA A 208 13.98 -8.06 -28.55
C ALA A 208 12.85 -9.08 -28.75
N ILE A 209 11.79 -9.03 -27.93
CA ILE A 209 10.58 -9.85 -28.10
C ILE A 209 9.88 -9.49 -29.42
N ALA A 210 9.66 -8.21 -29.71
CA ALA A 210 8.98 -7.78 -30.93
C ALA A 210 9.75 -8.16 -32.21
N ASN A 211 11.09 -8.17 -32.17
CA ASN A 211 11.94 -8.57 -33.28
C ASN A 211 11.93 -10.08 -33.53
N THR A 212 11.66 -10.88 -32.49
CA THR A 212 11.73 -12.35 -32.55
C THR A 212 10.36 -12.98 -32.73
N HIS A 213 9.29 -12.34 -32.26
CA HIS A 213 7.95 -12.90 -32.32
C HIS A 213 7.50 -13.22 -33.76
N GLY A 214 7.18 -14.48 -34.02
CA GLY A 214 6.65 -14.94 -35.31
C GLY A 214 7.65 -14.91 -36.48
N ARG A 215 8.96 -14.88 -36.22
CA ARG A 215 10.01 -14.89 -37.25
C ARG A 215 10.92 -16.11 -37.12
N ASP A 216 11.40 -16.64 -38.24
CA ASP A 216 12.31 -17.81 -38.26
C ASP A 216 13.79 -17.43 -38.08
N HIS A 217 14.15 -16.16 -38.34
CA HIS A 217 15.50 -15.65 -38.19
C HIS A 217 15.56 -14.54 -37.16
N HIS A 218 16.40 -14.74 -36.14
CA HIS A 218 16.59 -13.81 -35.05
C HIS A 218 18.00 -13.25 -35.08
N ALA A 219 18.15 -11.94 -34.85
CA ALA A 219 19.45 -11.36 -34.65
C ALA A 219 20.09 -11.94 -33.38
N ARG A 220 21.39 -12.27 -33.44
CA ARG A 220 22.15 -12.80 -32.30
C ARG A 220 22.05 -11.89 -31.06
N ALA A 221 22.00 -10.57 -31.28
CA ALA A 221 21.84 -9.60 -30.20
C ALA A 221 20.52 -9.78 -29.43
N ASP A 222 19.39 -9.95 -30.15
CA ASP A 222 18.08 -10.18 -29.52
C ASP A 222 18.07 -11.51 -28.77
N GLN A 223 18.64 -12.57 -29.34
CA GLN A 223 18.76 -13.87 -28.68
C GLN A 223 19.56 -13.78 -27.37
N MET A 224 20.66 -13.04 -27.36
CA MET A 224 21.48 -12.85 -26.15
C MET A 224 20.73 -12.06 -25.07
N ILE A 225 19.93 -11.06 -25.45
CA ILE A 225 19.08 -10.32 -24.51
C ILE A 225 18.02 -11.24 -23.91
N LEU A 226 17.32 -12.01 -24.76
CA LEU A 226 16.26 -12.92 -24.30
C LEU A 226 16.78 -14.07 -23.44
N ALA A 227 18.03 -14.49 -23.61
CA ALA A 227 18.66 -15.51 -22.77
C ALA A 227 18.84 -15.08 -21.29
N LEU A 228 18.65 -13.80 -20.98
CA LEU A 228 18.66 -13.28 -19.60
C LEU A 228 17.28 -13.30 -18.95
N LEU A 229 16.22 -13.60 -19.70
CA LEU A 229 14.88 -13.78 -19.14
C LEU A 229 14.80 -15.15 -18.42
N PRO A 230 14.10 -15.22 -17.28
CA PRO A 230 13.91 -16.46 -16.53
C PRO A 230 13.03 -17.49 -17.25
#